data_AF-A0A224YEH0-F1
#
_entry.id   AF-A0A224YEH0-F1
#
_cell.length_a   1.000
_cell.length_b   1.000
_cell.length_c   1.000
_cell.angle_alpha   90.00
_cell.angle_beta   90.00
_cell.angle_gamma   90.00
#
_symmetry.space_group_name_H-M   'P 1'
#
loop_
_entity.id
_entity.type
_entity.pdbx_description
1 polymer ?
#
loop_
_entity_poly.entity_id
_entity_poly.type
_entity_poly.pdbx_seq_one_letter_code
_entity_poly.pdbx_strand_id
1 'polypeptide(L)'
;MASLTLFLSLQVAIASTVTHGLNEVTEKSITVYPRVLESREDDSEKVLIVHDGYSLHLKKASILARRLLLRDVTKDGVIEQYVDGTHYERHLYEDTNKKASLLLKPTEHGDYSITGLVNFTHRIEPAKLRERSSSRRAAHKIVQIHEIQGSCESDQAIDDQLYELDGSGMKSDTRQASLPEVEMRGAIAQAFGVELHFISDYNHTKYFEGDKDAHTYYVTLFLHSVSLRMDQLTPPVPIGITEIQTTSTDNESYVHLWDNGDLIGNETLKVLNEVVRTDRAYEKADAVYMATGREMITLIPGGKSSYILGTAGSAQACTNTKAAVGEDKPGKFSGVNTAAHEIGHLLGSPDDSKGEWGDCKTEDGYLMSKYAHGKQAFTFSNCSKNAIAKFLESTTSDCLRKKTNCQILSFPNKALKLPGHAMSGDAYCKLFYSGFPRAFFLEQFYAFLKKCKIPCLVEDKRTKKPRFLTTLAPDGTRCDQHDRRRVCKNTICV
;
A
#
# COMPACT_ATOMS: atom_id res chain seq x y z
N MET A 1 -20.45 74.30 18.89
CA MET A 1 -20.12 73.70 17.59
C MET A 1 -20.11 72.18 17.77
N ALA A 2 -20.90 71.49 16.94
CA ALA A 2 -20.94 70.06 16.62
C ALA A 2 -20.56 69.02 17.73
N SER A 3 -21.46 68.08 18.02
CA SER A 3 -21.49 66.82 17.25
C SER A 3 -22.66 65.91 17.67
N LEU A 4 -23.37 65.41 16.67
CA LEU A 4 -24.39 64.36 16.74
C LEU A 4 -23.77 63.05 17.25
N THR A 5 -24.41 62.39 18.22
CA THR A 5 -24.15 60.97 18.53
C THR A 5 -25.44 60.19 18.34
N LEU A 6 -25.48 59.42 17.25
CA LEU A 6 -26.56 58.49 16.93
C LEU A 6 -26.21 57.12 17.51
N PHE A 7 -27.11 56.57 18.31
CA PHE A 7 -27.01 55.24 18.91
C PHE A 7 -27.05 54.14 17.82
N LEU A 8 -26.11 53.20 17.87
CA LEU A 8 -26.24 51.90 17.20
C LEU A 8 -26.09 50.78 18.24
N SER A 9 -27.18 50.09 18.49
CA SER A 9 -27.29 48.91 19.34
C SER A 9 -26.62 47.71 18.69
N LEU A 10 -25.58 47.17 19.31
CA LEU A 10 -24.94 45.92 18.90
C LEU A 10 -25.52 44.75 19.75
N GLN A 11 -26.48 44.02 19.18
CA GLN A 11 -26.90 42.73 19.73
C GLN A 11 -25.85 41.67 19.33
N VAL A 12 -25.17 41.11 20.32
CA VAL A 12 -24.28 39.96 20.14
C VAL A 12 -25.14 38.70 20.14
N ALA A 13 -25.40 38.14 18.96
CA ALA A 13 -25.92 36.79 18.84
C ALA A 13 -24.78 35.78 19.08
N ILE A 14 -24.82 35.10 20.22
CA ILE A 14 -23.94 33.96 20.50
C ILE A 14 -24.46 32.77 19.68
N ALA A 15 -23.89 32.55 18.50
CA ALA A 15 -24.08 31.30 17.77
C ALA A 15 -23.23 30.22 18.45
N SER A 16 -23.86 29.40 19.28
CA SER A 16 -23.29 28.15 19.77
C SER A 16 -23.14 27.18 18.59
N THR A 17 -21.97 27.19 17.97
CA THR A 17 -21.55 26.13 17.06
C THR A 17 -21.32 24.86 17.87
N VAL A 18 -22.24 23.91 17.73
CA VAL A 18 -22.02 22.52 18.15
C VAL A 18 -20.93 21.97 17.23
N THR A 19 -19.69 22.02 17.67
CA THR A 19 -18.60 21.27 17.06
C THR A 19 -18.88 19.79 17.31
N HIS A 20 -19.36 19.08 16.29
CA HIS A 20 -19.23 17.63 16.26
C HIS A 20 -17.74 17.32 16.25
N GLY A 21 -17.22 16.98 17.43
CA GLY A 21 -15.87 16.48 17.59
C GLY A 21 -15.73 15.19 16.78
N LEU A 22 -15.01 15.27 15.66
CA LEU A 22 -14.26 14.14 15.17
C LEU A 22 -13.38 13.68 16.33
N ASN A 23 -13.66 12.51 16.88
CA ASN A 23 -12.74 11.83 17.78
C ASN A 23 -11.45 11.59 16.99
N GLU A 24 -10.49 12.51 17.08
CA GLU A 24 -9.10 12.24 16.74
C GLU A 24 -8.62 11.17 17.70
N VAL A 25 -8.75 9.90 17.29
CA VAL A 25 -8.01 8.81 17.89
C VAL A 25 -6.55 9.22 17.77
N THR A 26 -5.91 9.49 18.92
CA THR A 26 -4.50 9.86 18.96
C THR A 26 -3.71 8.70 18.38
N GLU A 27 -3.27 8.82 17.12
CA GLU A 27 -2.49 7.80 16.43
C GLU A 27 -1.23 7.51 17.27
N LYS A 28 -1.11 6.27 17.76
CA LYS A 28 0.05 5.84 18.53
C LYS A 28 1.28 6.00 17.64
N SER A 29 2.16 6.90 18.03
CA SER A 29 3.35 7.25 17.26
C SER A 29 4.59 7.24 18.15
N ILE A 30 5.72 6.90 17.54
CA ILE A 30 7.04 6.93 18.18
C ILE A 30 7.87 7.99 17.46
N THR A 31 8.35 8.98 18.21
CA THR A 31 9.27 9.98 17.67
C THR A 31 10.68 9.37 17.54
N VAL A 32 11.28 9.51 16.36
CA VAL A 32 12.61 9.00 16.04
C VAL A 32 13.45 10.08 15.33
N TYR A 33 14.77 9.90 15.35
CA TYR A 33 15.74 10.83 14.73
C TYR A 33 16.62 10.05 13.76
N PRO A 34 16.08 9.72 12.58
CA PRO A 34 16.75 8.85 11.63
C PRO A 34 18.07 9.45 11.14
N ARG A 35 19.01 8.56 10.80
CA ARG A 35 20.30 8.90 10.22
C ARG A 35 20.50 8.08 8.94
N VAL A 36 20.70 8.77 7.82
CA VAL A 36 21.07 8.15 6.56
C VAL A 36 22.59 8.08 6.48
N LEU A 37 23.11 6.89 6.15
CA LEU A 37 24.51 6.67 5.80
C LEU A 37 24.58 6.39 4.31
N GLU A 38 25.50 7.06 3.64
CA GLU A 38 25.71 6.94 2.20
C GLU A 38 27.02 6.23 1.94
N SER A 39 27.06 5.42 0.88
CA SER A 39 28.33 4.93 0.36
C SER A 39 29.11 6.10 -0.24
N ARG A 40 30.44 6.01 -0.20
CA ARG A 40 31.32 7.00 -0.85
C ARG A 40 31.47 6.77 -2.35
N GLU A 41 31.05 5.61 -2.83
CA GLU A 41 31.30 5.14 -4.20
C GLU A 41 30.01 4.82 -4.97
N ASP A 42 28.88 4.64 -4.28
CA ASP A 42 27.62 4.21 -4.90
C ASP A 42 26.39 4.90 -4.27
N ASP A 43 25.80 5.84 -5.01
CA ASP A 43 24.60 6.55 -4.58
C ASP A 43 23.32 5.69 -4.63
N SER A 44 23.39 4.48 -5.21
CA SER A 44 22.25 3.58 -5.34
C SER A 44 21.92 2.81 -4.05
N GLU A 45 22.87 2.76 -3.10
CA GLU A 45 22.70 2.09 -1.81
C GLU A 45 22.85 3.05 -0.63
N LYS A 46 21.98 2.92 0.36
CA LYS A 46 22.01 3.71 1.60
C LYS A 46 21.70 2.83 2.80
N VAL A 47 22.20 3.20 3.97
CA VAL A 47 21.78 2.58 5.24
C VAL A 47 21.02 3.61 6.05
N LEU A 48 19.73 3.38 6.27
CA LEU A 48 18.89 4.23 7.10
C LEU A 48 18.82 3.66 8.51
N ILE A 49 19.49 4.29 9.47
CA ILE A 49 19.34 3.98 10.89
C ILE A 49 18.13 4.76 11.41
N VAL A 50 17.03 4.07 11.69
CA VAL A 50 15.80 4.74 12.18
C VAL A 50 15.92 5.05 13.67
N HIS A 51 16.44 4.10 14.45
CA HIS A 51 16.86 4.26 15.84
C HIS A 51 17.88 3.15 16.20
N ASP A 52 18.40 3.15 17.43
CA ASP A 52 19.35 2.14 17.89
C ASP A 52 18.75 0.72 17.82
N GLY A 53 19.36 -0.16 17.03
CA GLY A 53 18.91 -1.54 16.83
C GLY A 53 17.94 -1.76 15.65
N TYR A 54 17.52 -0.71 14.94
CA TYR A 54 16.74 -0.84 13.70
C TYR A 54 17.30 0.03 12.57
N SER A 55 17.86 -0.62 11.57
CA SER A 55 18.38 -0.01 10.35
C SER A 55 17.76 -0.65 9.10
N LEU A 56 17.59 0.08 8.02
CA LEU A 56 17.16 -0.45 6.72
C LEU A 56 18.34 -0.41 5.75
N HIS A 57 18.51 -1.47 4.96
CA HIS A 57 19.49 -1.53 3.89
C HIS A 57 18.77 -1.19 2.59
N LEU A 58 18.92 0.06 2.18
CA LEU A 58 18.14 0.67 1.12
C LEU A 58 18.87 0.55 -0.21
N LYS A 59 18.15 0.12 -1.23
CA LYS A 59 18.57 0.16 -2.63
C LYS A 59 17.58 1.00 -3.42
N LYS A 60 18.03 1.57 -4.54
CA LYS A 60 17.13 2.24 -5.49
C LYS A 60 16.01 1.30 -5.93
N ALA A 61 14.78 1.82 -5.91
CA ALA A 61 13.62 1.11 -6.45
C ALA A 61 13.06 1.88 -7.64
N SER A 62 12.35 1.18 -8.51
CA SER A 62 11.69 1.75 -9.67
C SER A 62 10.33 1.11 -9.86
N ILE A 63 9.34 1.93 -10.17
CA ILE A 63 7.96 1.48 -10.42
C ILE A 63 7.29 2.32 -11.51
N LEU A 64 7.77 3.54 -11.76
CA LEU A 64 7.15 4.44 -12.73
C LEU A 64 7.73 4.19 -14.12
N ALA A 65 6.87 4.18 -15.13
CA ALA A 65 7.33 4.26 -16.51
C ALA A 65 8.14 5.55 -16.70
N ARG A 66 9.25 5.46 -17.46
CA ARG A 66 10.09 6.64 -17.77
C ARG A 66 9.26 7.80 -18.33
N ARG A 67 8.29 7.48 -19.18
CA ARG A 67 7.29 8.43 -19.67
C ARG A 67 5.95 8.10 -19.02
N LEU A 68 5.68 8.76 -17.89
CA LEU A 68 4.47 8.59 -17.10
C LEU A 68 3.39 9.55 -17.60
N LEU A 69 2.15 9.09 -17.79
CA LEU A 69 1.02 9.97 -18.06
C LEU A 69 0.34 10.37 -16.75
N LEU A 70 0.25 11.68 -16.50
CA LEU A 70 -0.63 12.23 -15.47
C LEU A 70 -1.91 12.72 -16.14
N ARG A 71 -3.05 12.28 -15.62
CA ARG A 71 -4.39 12.61 -16.11
C ARG A 71 -5.21 13.25 -15.00
N ASP A 72 -5.97 14.29 -15.33
CA ASP A 72 -6.83 14.99 -14.38
C ASP A 72 -8.22 15.14 -14.97
N VAL A 73 -9.20 14.45 -14.40
CA VAL A 73 -10.61 14.54 -14.78
C VAL A 73 -11.22 15.74 -14.09
N THR A 74 -11.60 16.74 -14.87
CA THR A 74 -12.17 18.00 -14.38
C THR A 74 -13.59 18.20 -14.91
N LYS A 75 -14.31 19.18 -14.36
CA LYS A 75 -15.64 19.57 -14.86
C LYS A 75 -15.65 20.02 -16.33
N ASP A 76 -14.51 20.55 -16.81
CA ASP A 76 -14.38 21.15 -18.15
C ASP A 76 -13.77 20.15 -19.15
N GLY A 77 -13.50 18.92 -18.72
CA GLY A 77 -12.90 17.86 -19.52
C GLY A 77 -11.66 17.25 -18.86
N VAL A 78 -10.88 16.53 -19.66
CA VAL A 78 -9.70 15.79 -19.21
C VAL A 78 -8.43 16.57 -19.57
N ILE A 79 -7.54 16.76 -18.59
CA ILE A 79 -6.22 17.34 -18.79
C ILE A 79 -5.17 16.22 -18.72
N GLU A 80 -4.34 16.12 -19.75
CA GLU A 80 -3.29 15.10 -19.86
C GLU A 80 -1.90 15.74 -19.92
N GLN A 81 -0.96 15.19 -19.17
CA GLN A 81 0.42 15.65 -19.14
C GLN A 81 1.38 14.47 -19.03
N TYR A 82 2.26 14.32 -20.02
CA TYR A 82 3.39 13.41 -19.88
C TYR A 82 4.49 14.03 -19.02
N VAL A 83 4.99 13.26 -18.06
CA VAL A 83 6.10 13.64 -17.17
C VAL A 83 7.20 12.58 -17.19
N ASP A 84 8.38 12.96 -16.72
CA ASP A 84 9.49 12.01 -16.54
C ASP A 84 9.30 11.23 -15.24
N GLY A 85 8.96 9.95 -15.33
CA GLY A 85 8.79 9.09 -14.16
C GLY A 85 10.06 8.97 -13.33
N THR A 86 11.25 9.01 -13.98
CA THR A 86 12.53 8.94 -13.29
C THR A 86 12.74 10.12 -12.34
N HIS A 87 12.12 11.27 -12.62
CA HIS A 87 12.09 12.40 -11.71
C HIS A 87 11.41 12.01 -10.39
N TYR A 88 10.20 11.44 -10.43
CA TYR A 88 9.42 11.14 -9.23
C TYR A 88 10.00 9.99 -8.39
N GLU A 89 10.68 9.03 -9.01
CA GLU A 89 11.34 7.93 -8.28
C GLU A 89 12.83 8.19 -7.95
N ARG A 90 13.39 9.37 -8.31
CA ARG A 90 14.79 9.71 -8.00
C ARG A 90 15.15 9.71 -6.51
N HIS A 91 14.18 9.61 -5.62
CA HIS A 91 14.37 9.48 -4.18
C HIS A 91 13.72 8.23 -3.60
N LEU A 92 13.20 7.33 -4.44
CA LEU A 92 12.58 6.08 -4.03
C LEU A 92 13.64 5.03 -3.75
N TYR A 93 13.54 4.43 -2.56
CA TYR A 93 14.39 3.33 -2.12
C TYR A 93 13.55 2.24 -1.47
N GLU A 94 14.09 1.02 -1.51
CA GLU A 94 13.49 -0.17 -0.94
C GLU A 94 14.45 -0.94 -0.05
N ASP A 95 13.90 -1.66 0.93
CA ASP A 95 14.55 -2.81 1.57
C ASP A 95 13.62 -4.00 1.38
N THR A 96 13.88 -4.84 0.39
CA THR A 96 13.00 -5.95 0.03
C THR A 96 12.96 -7.05 1.10
N ASN A 97 13.96 -7.14 1.98
CA ASN A 97 13.96 -8.08 3.10
C ASN A 97 13.03 -7.59 4.22
N LYS A 98 12.99 -6.29 4.45
CA LYS A 98 12.14 -5.65 5.48
C LYS A 98 10.85 -5.09 4.93
N LYS A 99 10.63 -5.23 3.62
CA LYS A 99 9.46 -4.75 2.88
C LYS A 99 9.24 -3.25 3.07
N ALA A 100 10.34 -2.50 3.08
CA ALA A 100 10.31 -1.04 3.20
C ALA A 100 10.25 -0.39 1.81
N SER A 101 9.50 0.70 1.71
CA SER A 101 9.32 1.55 0.53
C SER A 101 9.37 3.00 1.00
N LEU A 102 10.43 3.74 0.66
CA LEU A 102 10.71 5.04 1.26
C LEU A 102 11.15 6.07 0.23
N LEU A 103 10.64 7.29 0.37
CA LEU A 103 11.19 8.48 -0.27
C LEU A 103 12.18 9.15 0.68
N LEU A 104 13.46 9.17 0.29
CA LEU A 104 14.54 9.86 1.00
C LEU A 104 14.88 11.15 0.24
N LYS A 105 14.18 12.24 0.56
CA LYS A 105 14.42 13.55 -0.07
C LYS A 105 15.50 14.33 0.70
N PRO A 106 16.63 14.69 0.07
CA PRO A 106 17.62 15.55 0.71
C PRO A 106 17.01 16.90 1.11
N THR A 107 17.49 17.46 2.20
CA THR A 107 17.13 18.80 2.69
C THR A 107 18.31 19.75 2.56
N GLU A 108 18.05 21.06 2.55
CA GLU A 108 19.09 22.10 2.46
C GLU A 108 20.15 22.04 3.58
N HIS A 109 19.84 21.37 4.70
CA HIS A 109 20.73 21.24 5.84
C HIS A 109 21.63 19.99 5.79
N GLY A 110 21.61 19.23 4.69
CA GLY A 110 22.36 17.98 4.54
C GLY A 110 21.72 16.77 5.25
N ASP A 111 20.54 16.94 5.85
CA ASP A 111 19.70 15.87 6.40
C ASP A 111 18.69 15.37 5.36
N TYR A 112 17.90 14.35 5.70
CA TYR A 112 16.86 13.78 4.85
C TYR A 112 15.46 14.00 5.43
N SER A 113 14.49 14.34 4.56
CA SER A 113 13.06 14.20 4.81
C SER A 113 12.63 12.81 4.33
N ILE A 114 12.14 11.99 5.25
CA ILE A 114 11.85 10.58 5.00
C ILE A 114 10.35 10.35 5.14
N THR A 115 9.73 9.84 4.07
CA THR A 115 8.31 9.49 4.04
C THR A 115 8.14 8.11 3.42
N GLY A 116 7.24 7.29 3.96
CA GLY A 116 6.84 6.02 3.33
C GLY A 116 6.63 4.90 4.35
N LEU A 117 6.77 3.66 3.90
CA LEU A 117 6.54 2.47 4.70
C LEU A 117 7.86 1.85 5.13
N VAL A 118 8.07 1.69 6.43
CA VAL A 118 9.30 1.03 6.97
C VAL A 118 9.18 -0.49 7.02
N ASN A 119 7.96 -1.00 6.84
CA ASN A 119 7.56 -2.39 6.61
C ASN A 119 6.05 -2.38 6.24
N PHE A 120 5.41 -3.55 6.15
CA PHE A 120 3.98 -3.67 5.81
C PHE A 120 2.99 -3.07 6.82
N THR A 121 3.42 -2.79 8.04
CA THR A 121 2.53 -2.42 9.18
C THR A 121 2.76 -1.01 9.71
N HIS A 122 3.88 -0.37 9.37
CA HIS A 122 4.27 0.92 9.92
C HIS A 122 4.76 1.85 8.82
N ARG A 123 4.35 3.12 8.93
CA ARG A 123 4.85 4.22 8.12
C ARG A 123 5.74 5.15 8.92
N ILE A 124 6.61 5.87 8.21
CA ILE A 124 7.43 6.96 8.74
C ILE A 124 7.07 8.26 8.03
N GLU A 125 6.98 9.35 8.78
CA GLU A 125 6.68 10.69 8.26
C GLU A 125 7.42 11.77 9.07
N PRO A 126 7.74 12.95 8.46
CA PRO A 126 8.30 14.07 9.20
C PRO A 126 7.37 14.57 10.31
N ALA A 127 7.90 14.92 11.48
CA ALA A 127 7.10 15.50 12.55
C ALA A 127 6.72 16.97 12.25
N LYS A 128 5.43 17.33 12.42
CA LYS A 128 4.91 18.70 12.19
C LYS A 128 5.60 19.77 13.05
N LEU A 129 5.99 19.43 14.28
CA LEU A 129 6.77 20.31 15.16
C LEU A 129 8.25 19.95 15.02
N ARG A 130 9.07 20.93 14.61
CA ARG A 130 10.53 20.80 14.54
C ARG A 130 11.13 20.77 15.95
N GLU A 131 10.94 19.68 16.68
CA GLU A 131 11.72 19.37 17.87
C GLU A 131 13.09 18.88 17.42
N ARG A 132 14.01 19.82 17.20
CA ARG A 132 15.39 19.49 16.85
C ARG A 132 16.05 18.81 18.05
N SER A 133 16.62 17.62 17.82
CA SER A 133 17.48 16.99 18.82
C SER A 133 18.71 17.86 19.10
N SER A 134 19.42 17.56 20.20
CA SER A 134 20.75 18.14 20.47
C SER A 134 21.75 17.95 19.31
N SER A 135 21.49 16.97 18.43
CA SER A 135 22.26 16.68 17.21
C SER A 135 21.76 17.39 15.93
N ARG A 136 20.82 18.36 16.03
CA ARG A 136 20.18 19.11 14.92
C ARG A 136 19.32 18.31 13.92
N ARG A 137 19.24 16.99 14.08
CA ARG A 137 18.48 16.08 13.19
C ARG A 137 16.97 16.37 13.16
N ALA A 138 16.37 16.21 11.99
CA ALA A 138 14.92 16.31 11.79
C ALA A 138 14.16 15.17 12.49
N ALA A 139 13.19 15.54 13.33
CA ALA A 139 12.30 14.60 14.00
C ALA A 139 11.34 13.95 13.00
N HIS A 140 11.16 12.64 13.12
CA HIS A 140 10.19 11.86 12.36
C HIS A 140 9.29 11.07 13.32
N LYS A 141 8.13 10.64 12.85
CA LYS A 141 7.21 9.76 13.57
C LYS A 141 7.11 8.44 12.85
N ILE A 142 7.24 7.35 13.60
CA ILE A 142 6.78 6.02 13.15
C ILE A 142 5.36 5.85 13.64
N VAL A 143 4.46 5.53 12.72
CA VAL A 143 3.03 5.38 12.98
C VAL A 143 2.59 4.02 12.48
N GLN A 144 1.82 3.29 13.28
CA GLN A 144 1.18 2.07 12.82
C GLN A 144 0.14 2.43 11.75
N ILE A 145 0.18 1.73 10.62
CA ILE A 145 -0.85 1.86 9.58
C ILE A 145 -2.10 1.21 10.16
N HIS A 146 -3.18 1.99 10.26
CA HIS A 146 -4.45 1.46 10.72
C HIS A 146 -5.05 0.63 9.59
N GLU A 147 -5.10 -0.68 9.79
CA GLU A 147 -5.85 -1.57 8.92
C GLU A 147 -7.34 -1.32 9.13
N ILE A 148 -8.02 -1.09 8.03
CA ILE A 148 -9.46 -0.98 8.03
C ILE A 148 -10.02 -2.40 8.11
N GLN A 149 -10.90 -2.65 9.09
CA GLN A 149 -11.56 -3.94 9.22
C GLN A 149 -12.82 -3.98 8.33
N GLY A 150 -12.94 -5.02 7.52
CA GLY A 150 -14.08 -5.24 6.64
C GLY A 150 -13.91 -6.53 5.84
N SER A 151 -14.84 -6.77 4.92
CA SER A 151 -14.74 -7.83 3.93
C SER A 151 -14.36 -7.26 2.56
N CYS A 152 -13.64 -8.04 1.77
CA CYS A 152 -13.44 -7.81 0.35
C CYS A 152 -14.44 -8.64 -0.46
N GLU A 153 -14.91 -8.13 -1.60
CA GLU A 153 -15.87 -8.83 -2.45
C GLU A 153 -15.28 -9.16 -3.82
N SER A 154 -15.20 -10.44 -4.15
CA SER A 154 -14.98 -10.87 -5.54
C SER A 154 -16.32 -10.91 -6.29
N ASP A 155 -16.44 -10.21 -7.42
CA ASP A 155 -17.52 -10.45 -8.36
C ASP A 155 -17.26 -11.82 -9.03
N GLN A 156 -17.91 -12.87 -8.51
CA GLN A 156 -17.95 -14.14 -9.21
C GLN A 156 -18.72 -13.94 -10.51
N ALA A 157 -18.15 -14.41 -11.64
CA ALA A 157 -18.92 -14.54 -12.86
C ALA A 157 -20.18 -15.36 -12.55
N ILE A 158 -21.35 -14.76 -12.74
CA ILE A 158 -22.60 -15.50 -12.80
C ILE A 158 -22.42 -16.56 -13.88
N ASP A 159 -22.79 -17.79 -13.53
CA ASP A 159 -22.82 -19.04 -14.29
C ASP A 159 -22.68 -18.93 -15.82
N ASP A 160 -21.90 -19.88 -16.36
CA ASP A 160 -21.32 -20.03 -17.70
C ASP A 160 -22.35 -20.26 -18.83
N GLN A 161 -23.46 -19.51 -18.85
CA GLN A 161 -24.46 -19.59 -19.91
C GLN A 161 -24.86 -18.17 -20.34
N LEU A 162 -24.27 -17.72 -21.45
CA LEU A 162 -24.77 -16.72 -22.43
C LEU A 162 -23.68 -15.74 -22.90
N TYR A 163 -22.58 -16.24 -23.47
CA TYR A 163 -21.86 -15.53 -24.54
C TYR A 163 -21.43 -16.54 -25.59
N GLU A 164 -22.31 -16.78 -26.56
CA GLU A 164 -21.93 -17.43 -27.80
C GLU A 164 -20.87 -16.54 -28.49
N LEU A 165 -19.72 -17.15 -28.73
CA LEU A 165 -18.58 -16.60 -29.47
C LEU A 165 -19.02 -16.30 -30.90
N ASP A 166 -19.19 -15.02 -31.26
CA ASP A 166 -19.19 -14.66 -32.68
C ASP A 166 -17.75 -14.55 -33.17
N GLY A 167 -17.36 -15.55 -33.95
CA GLY A 167 -16.05 -15.69 -34.52
C GLY A 167 -15.84 -14.69 -35.67
N SER A 168 -15.12 -13.61 -35.40
CA SER A 168 -14.43 -12.87 -36.45
C SER A 168 -12.94 -12.75 -36.10
N GLY A 169 -12.14 -13.64 -36.69
CA GLY A 169 -10.69 -13.62 -36.59
C GLY A 169 -10.11 -12.33 -37.13
N MET A 170 -9.44 -11.57 -36.27
CA MET A 170 -8.69 -10.39 -36.68
C MET A 170 -7.36 -10.82 -37.30
N LYS A 171 -7.27 -10.65 -38.61
CA LYS A 171 -6.05 -10.89 -39.40
C LYS A 171 -4.94 -9.96 -38.93
N SER A 172 -3.80 -10.56 -38.59
CA SER A 172 -2.52 -9.89 -38.37
C SER A 172 -2.09 -9.15 -39.66
N ASP A 173 -2.02 -7.82 -39.62
CA ASP A 173 -1.31 -7.02 -40.61
C ASP A 173 0.00 -6.51 -39.97
N THR A 174 1.08 -7.22 -40.26
CA THR A 174 2.45 -6.87 -39.90
C THR A 174 2.88 -5.63 -40.67
N ARG A 175 2.84 -4.46 -40.02
CA ARG A 175 3.64 -3.30 -40.42
C ARG A 175 4.56 -2.90 -39.27
N GLN A 176 5.82 -3.31 -39.41
CA GLN A 176 6.95 -2.86 -38.60
C GLN A 176 7.07 -1.34 -38.67
N ALA A 177 6.58 -0.65 -37.63
CA ALA A 177 7.01 0.69 -37.30
C ALA A 177 8.12 0.55 -36.25
N SER A 178 9.35 0.83 -36.68
CA SER A 178 10.54 0.90 -35.84
C SER A 178 10.35 1.99 -34.76
N LEU A 179 10.25 1.55 -33.49
CA LEU A 179 10.25 2.44 -32.32
C LEU A 179 11.69 2.61 -31.81
N PRO A 180 12.06 3.80 -31.32
CA PRO A 180 13.44 4.13 -30.97
C PRO A 180 13.90 3.38 -29.72
N GLU A 181 15.11 2.85 -29.83
CA GLU A 181 15.89 2.11 -28.84
C GLU A 181 16.21 3.03 -27.63
N VAL A 182 15.71 2.68 -26.44
CA VAL A 182 15.97 3.42 -25.20
C VAL A 182 16.74 2.51 -24.24
N GLU A 183 17.90 3.01 -23.82
CA GLU A 183 18.99 2.29 -23.16
C GLU A 183 18.62 1.57 -21.84
N MET A 184 19.13 0.35 -21.78
CA MET A 184 19.09 -0.66 -20.72
C MET A 184 20.06 -0.37 -19.57
N ARG A 185 19.59 -0.44 -18.31
CA ARG A 185 20.44 -0.78 -17.16
C ARG A 185 19.67 -1.62 -16.12
N GLY A 186 19.76 -2.94 -16.27
CA GLY A 186 20.07 -3.90 -15.20
C GLY A 186 18.98 -4.35 -14.21
N ALA A 187 18.08 -5.25 -14.60
CA ALA A 187 17.56 -6.29 -13.69
C ALA A 187 17.01 -7.49 -14.46
N ILE A 188 17.10 -8.66 -13.82
CA ILE A 188 16.73 -9.99 -14.30
C ILE A 188 15.43 -9.97 -15.10
N ALA A 189 15.39 -10.71 -16.22
CA ALA A 189 14.19 -10.96 -17.02
C ALA A 189 13.13 -11.67 -16.17
N GLN A 190 12.37 -10.90 -15.38
CA GLN A 190 11.15 -11.38 -14.76
C GLN A 190 10.18 -11.72 -15.89
N ALA A 191 9.67 -12.95 -15.87
CA ALA A 191 8.82 -13.48 -16.94
C ALA A 191 7.48 -12.73 -17.04
N PHE A 192 7.04 -12.12 -15.94
CA PHE A 192 5.75 -11.46 -15.81
C PHE A 192 5.88 -10.08 -15.17
N GLY A 193 4.88 -9.24 -15.36
CA GLY A 193 4.65 -7.95 -14.70
C GLY A 193 3.26 -7.42 -15.03
N VAL A 194 2.77 -6.46 -14.24
CA VAL A 194 1.47 -5.81 -14.47
C VAL A 194 1.70 -4.32 -14.71
N GLU A 195 1.35 -3.82 -15.89
CA GLU A 195 1.26 -2.40 -16.18
C GLU A 195 -0.09 -1.86 -15.68
N LEU A 196 -0.05 -1.03 -14.65
CA LEU A 196 -1.23 -0.60 -13.92
C LEU A 196 -1.54 0.88 -14.15
N HIS A 197 -2.81 1.17 -14.44
CA HIS A 197 -3.36 2.53 -14.40
C HIS A 197 -3.99 2.76 -13.02
N PHE A 198 -3.53 3.78 -12.31
CA PHE A 198 -4.05 4.12 -10.97
C PHE A 198 -5.02 5.30 -11.03
N ILE A 199 -6.20 5.16 -10.45
CA ILE A 199 -7.21 6.23 -10.36
C ILE A 199 -7.39 6.63 -8.90
N SER A 200 -7.33 7.93 -8.62
CA SER A 200 -7.88 8.52 -7.40
C SER A 200 -9.24 9.13 -7.71
N ASP A 201 -10.27 8.66 -7.00
CA ASP A 201 -11.60 9.27 -7.02
C ASP A 201 -11.54 10.71 -6.46
N TYR A 202 -12.65 11.44 -6.53
CA TYR A 202 -12.73 12.83 -6.07
C TYR A 202 -12.34 12.98 -4.60
N ASN A 203 -12.85 12.11 -3.72
CA ASN A 203 -12.57 12.20 -2.29
C ASN A 203 -11.11 11.84 -1.96
N HIS A 204 -10.51 10.90 -2.69
CA HIS A 204 -9.10 10.54 -2.58
C HIS A 204 -8.22 11.69 -3.05
N THR A 205 -8.54 12.27 -4.21
CA THR A 205 -7.84 13.40 -4.82
C THR A 205 -7.87 14.65 -3.93
N LYS A 206 -9.03 14.95 -3.35
CA LYS A 206 -9.26 16.16 -2.53
C LYS A 206 -8.29 16.28 -1.35
N TYR A 207 -7.81 15.17 -0.80
CA TYR A 207 -6.83 15.17 0.30
C TYR A 207 -5.54 15.92 -0.05
N PHE A 208 -5.11 15.88 -1.30
CA PHE A 208 -3.85 16.47 -1.75
C PHE A 208 -3.98 17.96 -2.08
N GLU A 209 -5.18 18.55 -1.95
CA GLU A 209 -5.41 20.00 -2.10
C GLU A 209 -4.87 20.58 -3.43
N GLY A 210 -4.85 19.76 -4.49
CA GLY A 210 -4.33 20.14 -5.81
C GLY A 210 -2.81 20.01 -5.98
N ASP A 211 -2.08 19.56 -4.96
CA ASP A 211 -0.65 19.23 -5.05
C ASP A 211 -0.45 17.90 -5.80
N LYS A 212 -0.31 18.01 -7.14
CA LYS A 212 -0.11 16.87 -8.05
C LYS A 212 1.19 16.10 -7.76
N ASP A 213 2.21 16.79 -7.27
CA ASP A 213 3.47 16.16 -6.91
C ASP A 213 3.30 15.30 -5.66
N ALA A 214 2.69 15.83 -4.60
CA ALA A 214 2.40 15.09 -3.38
C ALA A 214 1.53 13.86 -3.65
N HIS A 215 0.51 14.00 -4.51
CA HIS A 215 -0.32 12.88 -4.99
C HIS A 215 0.53 11.82 -5.70
N THR A 216 1.33 12.23 -6.69
CA THR A 216 2.19 11.31 -7.46
C THR A 216 3.17 10.56 -6.55
N TYR A 217 3.82 11.25 -5.60
CA TYR A 217 4.71 10.62 -4.62
C TYR A 217 3.96 9.63 -3.69
N TYR A 218 2.73 9.94 -3.30
CA TYR A 218 1.90 9.05 -2.51
C TYR A 218 1.55 7.78 -3.27
N VAL A 219 1.02 7.91 -4.50
CA VAL A 219 0.68 6.77 -5.37
C VAL A 219 1.90 5.91 -5.65
N THR A 220 3.05 6.53 -5.91
CA THR A 220 4.34 5.83 -6.09
C THR A 220 4.66 4.95 -4.89
N LEU A 221 4.62 5.51 -3.66
CA LEU A 221 4.89 4.76 -2.43
C LEU A 221 3.85 3.67 -2.16
N PHE A 222 2.57 3.98 -2.40
CA PHE A 222 1.43 3.09 -2.20
C PHE A 222 1.59 1.84 -3.07
N LEU A 223 1.67 2.01 -4.38
CA LEU A 223 1.77 0.89 -5.32
C LEU A 223 3.12 0.18 -5.27
N HIS A 224 4.20 0.87 -4.91
CA HIS A 224 5.47 0.18 -4.66
C HIS A 224 5.36 -0.76 -3.46
N SER A 225 4.64 -0.36 -2.40
CA SER A 225 4.36 -1.26 -1.27
C SER A 225 3.42 -2.41 -1.64
N VAL A 226 2.49 -2.20 -2.58
CA VAL A 226 1.70 -3.29 -3.18
C VAL A 226 2.62 -4.24 -3.94
N SER A 227 3.50 -3.74 -4.82
CA SER A 227 4.45 -4.56 -5.59
C SER A 227 5.34 -5.41 -4.67
N LEU A 228 5.83 -4.87 -3.56
CA LEU A 228 6.61 -5.62 -2.56
C LEU A 228 5.82 -6.78 -1.92
N ARG A 229 4.48 -6.72 -1.89
CA ARG A 229 3.61 -7.84 -1.51
C ARG A 229 3.47 -8.85 -2.64
N MET A 230 3.34 -8.39 -3.89
CA MET A 230 3.27 -9.26 -5.08
C MET A 230 4.57 -10.03 -5.34
N ASP A 231 5.72 -9.55 -4.85
CA ASP A 231 6.99 -10.29 -4.86
C ASP A 231 6.95 -11.62 -4.08
N GLN A 232 5.91 -11.84 -3.26
CA GLN A 232 5.72 -13.10 -2.54
C GLN A 232 5.18 -14.23 -3.44
N LEU A 233 4.68 -13.89 -4.62
CA LEU A 233 4.16 -14.82 -5.62
C LEU A 233 5.29 -15.64 -6.26
N THR A 234 4.92 -16.73 -6.90
CA THR A 234 5.87 -17.61 -7.60
C THR A 234 5.23 -18.07 -8.92
N PRO A 235 5.62 -17.49 -10.07
CA PRO A 235 6.64 -16.45 -10.22
C PRO A 235 6.23 -15.09 -9.62
N PRO A 236 7.19 -14.22 -9.22
CA PRO A 236 6.91 -12.85 -8.81
C PRO A 236 6.23 -12.04 -9.92
N VAL A 237 5.32 -11.14 -9.54
CA VAL A 237 4.61 -10.25 -10.46
C VAL A 237 4.82 -8.80 -10.02
N PRO A 238 5.86 -8.10 -10.51
CA PRO A 238 6.06 -6.70 -10.20
C PRO A 238 4.93 -5.83 -10.78
N ILE A 239 4.69 -4.67 -10.19
CA ILE A 239 3.82 -3.65 -10.74
C ILE A 239 4.67 -2.58 -11.41
N GLY A 240 4.26 -2.13 -12.59
CA GLY A 240 4.75 -0.93 -13.25
C GLY A 240 3.59 0.05 -13.45
N ILE A 241 3.83 1.35 -13.25
CA ILE A 241 2.80 2.37 -13.37
C ILE A 241 3.06 3.15 -14.65
N THR A 242 2.12 3.05 -15.58
CA THR A 242 2.17 3.77 -16.86
C THR A 242 1.40 5.08 -16.79
N GLU A 243 0.33 5.13 -15.98
CA GLU A 243 -0.56 6.27 -15.87
C GLU A 243 -1.10 6.47 -14.45
N ILE A 244 -1.26 7.73 -14.04
CA ILE A 244 -1.87 8.14 -12.77
C ILE A 244 -2.96 9.17 -13.07
N GLN A 245 -4.17 8.90 -12.59
CA GLN A 245 -5.33 9.76 -12.74
C GLN A 245 -5.77 10.39 -11.42
N THR A 246 -5.96 11.70 -11.41
CA THR A 246 -6.67 12.46 -10.39
C THR A 246 -8.06 12.86 -10.88
N THR A 247 -8.95 13.16 -9.94
CA THR A 247 -10.32 13.60 -10.24
C THR A 247 -10.67 14.82 -9.43
N SER A 248 -10.76 15.96 -10.12
CA SER A 248 -10.97 17.28 -9.53
C SER A 248 -12.44 17.73 -9.57
N THR A 249 -13.35 16.87 -10.03
CA THR A 249 -14.80 17.10 -10.07
C THR A 249 -15.54 16.07 -9.23
N ASP A 250 -16.57 16.51 -8.52
CA ASP A 250 -17.50 15.66 -7.76
C ASP A 250 -18.55 14.96 -8.65
N ASN A 251 -18.63 15.32 -9.93
CA ASN A 251 -19.49 14.68 -10.92
C ASN A 251 -18.73 13.56 -11.65
N GLU A 252 -18.49 12.47 -10.92
CA GLU A 252 -17.69 11.33 -11.34
C GLU A 252 -18.53 10.35 -12.17
N SER A 253 -18.25 10.20 -13.47
CA SER A 253 -19.05 9.34 -14.36
C SER A 253 -18.81 7.84 -14.19
N TYR A 254 -17.85 7.45 -13.36
CA TYR A 254 -17.38 6.08 -13.19
C TYR A 254 -17.59 5.56 -11.76
N VAL A 255 -18.39 6.25 -10.94
CA VAL A 255 -18.76 5.82 -9.58
C VAL A 255 -20.27 5.88 -9.37
N HIS A 256 -20.77 5.00 -8.51
CA HIS A 256 -22.13 5.04 -8.00
C HIS A 256 -22.10 5.28 -6.50
N LEU A 257 -22.86 6.28 -6.04
CA LEU A 257 -22.90 6.70 -4.65
C LEU A 257 -24.28 6.44 -4.05
N TRP A 258 -24.28 6.08 -2.77
CA TRP A 258 -25.48 6.11 -1.94
C TRP A 258 -25.79 7.56 -1.52
N ASP A 259 -27.03 7.82 -1.07
CA ASP A 259 -27.50 9.18 -0.73
C ASP A 259 -26.62 9.91 0.30
N ASN A 260 -25.92 9.18 1.17
CA ASN A 260 -25.01 9.74 2.19
C ASN A 260 -23.56 9.93 1.69
N GLY A 261 -23.26 9.58 0.44
CA GLY A 261 -21.95 9.69 -0.18
C GLY A 261 -21.04 8.46 -0.04
N ASP A 262 -21.53 7.36 0.54
CA ASP A 262 -20.86 6.05 0.53
C ASP A 262 -20.75 5.54 -0.92
N LEU A 263 -19.65 4.87 -1.26
CA LEU A 263 -19.43 4.31 -2.59
C LEU A 263 -20.05 2.91 -2.68
N ILE A 264 -20.91 2.69 -3.68
CA ILE A 264 -21.56 1.40 -3.93
C ILE A 264 -20.60 0.55 -4.77
N GLY A 265 -19.89 -0.38 -4.14
CA GLY A 265 -18.77 -1.11 -4.75
C GLY A 265 -19.13 -1.86 -6.02
N ASN A 266 -20.12 -2.75 -5.96
CA ASN A 266 -20.52 -3.59 -7.10
C ASN A 266 -21.09 -2.78 -8.28
N GLU A 267 -21.86 -1.72 -8.02
CA GLU A 267 -22.35 -0.82 -9.10
C GLU A 267 -21.22 0.04 -9.67
N THR A 268 -20.33 0.54 -8.82
CA THR A 268 -19.15 1.30 -9.22
C THR A 268 -18.21 0.47 -10.08
N LEU A 269 -17.92 -0.77 -9.70
CA LEU A 269 -17.07 -1.66 -10.48
C LEU A 269 -17.64 -1.91 -11.88
N LYS A 270 -18.97 -2.06 -12.00
CA LYS A 270 -19.65 -2.21 -13.29
C LYS A 270 -19.43 -1.00 -14.19
N VAL A 271 -19.77 0.22 -13.73
CA VAL A 271 -19.63 1.43 -14.56
C VAL A 271 -18.17 1.81 -14.80
N LEU A 272 -17.27 1.53 -13.85
CA LEU A 272 -15.84 1.72 -14.05
C LEU A 272 -15.33 0.82 -15.17
N ASN A 273 -15.75 -0.46 -15.20
CA ASN A 273 -15.39 -1.36 -16.30
C ASN A 273 -15.98 -0.92 -17.65
N GLU A 274 -17.17 -0.31 -17.68
CA GLU A 274 -17.71 0.27 -18.92
C GLU A 274 -16.85 1.42 -19.45
N VAL A 275 -16.38 2.30 -18.56
CA VAL A 275 -15.46 3.38 -18.91
C VAL A 275 -14.10 2.84 -19.33
N VAL A 276 -13.51 1.91 -18.57
CA VAL A 276 -12.22 1.26 -18.88
C VAL A 276 -12.24 0.55 -20.23
N ARG A 277 -13.37 -0.06 -20.60
CA ARG A 277 -13.53 -0.73 -21.90
C ARG A 277 -13.57 0.25 -23.08
N THR A 278 -14.11 1.46 -22.87
CA THR A 278 -14.47 2.38 -23.98
C THR A 278 -13.47 3.51 -24.17
N ASP A 279 -12.80 3.94 -23.11
CA ASP A 279 -11.82 5.01 -23.16
C ASP A 279 -10.42 4.45 -23.47
N ARG A 280 -9.82 4.97 -24.54
CA ARG A 280 -8.50 4.54 -25.04
C ARG A 280 -7.37 4.79 -24.06
N ALA A 281 -7.55 5.67 -23.07
CA ALA A 281 -6.56 5.88 -22.02
C ALA A 281 -6.24 4.58 -21.26
N TYR A 282 -7.22 3.69 -21.08
CA TYR A 282 -7.02 2.45 -20.32
C TYR A 282 -6.64 1.25 -21.20
N GLU A 283 -6.56 1.42 -22.53
CA GLU A 283 -6.33 0.31 -23.48
C GLU A 283 -5.00 -0.40 -23.20
N LYS A 284 -3.96 0.37 -22.89
CA LYS A 284 -2.59 -0.13 -22.68
C LYS A 284 -2.32 -0.68 -21.30
N ALA A 285 -3.21 -0.45 -20.34
CA ALA A 285 -3.04 -0.99 -19.00
C ALA A 285 -3.42 -2.48 -18.98
N ASP A 286 -2.65 -3.28 -18.27
CA ASP A 286 -2.97 -4.68 -18.00
C ASP A 286 -4.09 -4.79 -16.95
N ALA A 287 -4.12 -3.83 -16.02
CA ALA A 287 -5.10 -3.69 -14.96
C ALA A 287 -5.34 -2.22 -14.60
N VAL A 288 -6.53 -1.92 -14.08
CA VAL A 288 -6.90 -0.59 -13.56
C VAL A 288 -7.24 -0.73 -12.08
N TYR A 289 -6.65 0.09 -11.22
CA TYR A 289 -7.01 0.13 -9.80
C TYR A 289 -7.47 1.53 -9.42
N MET A 290 -8.67 1.63 -8.85
CA MET A 290 -9.22 2.86 -8.30
C MET A 290 -9.15 2.86 -6.78
N ALA A 291 -8.47 3.85 -6.21
CA ALA A 291 -8.52 4.16 -4.80
C ALA A 291 -9.60 5.20 -4.50
N THR A 292 -10.46 4.92 -3.52
CA THR A 292 -11.46 5.88 -3.03
C THR A 292 -11.18 6.31 -1.60
N GLY A 293 -11.39 7.59 -1.32
CA GLY A 293 -11.39 8.12 0.06
C GLY A 293 -12.71 7.87 0.82
N ARG A 294 -13.73 7.35 0.13
CA ARG A 294 -15.08 7.10 0.66
C ARG A 294 -15.14 5.77 1.39
N GLU A 295 -16.12 5.64 2.28
CA GLU A 295 -16.50 4.33 2.79
C GLU A 295 -17.21 3.53 1.69
N MET A 296 -16.92 2.23 1.59
CA MET A 296 -17.53 1.37 0.58
C MET A 296 -18.61 0.46 1.17
N ILE A 297 -19.67 0.26 0.40
CA ILE A 297 -20.80 -0.63 0.71
C ILE A 297 -21.15 -1.48 -0.52
N THR A 298 -21.88 -2.58 -0.32
CA THR A 298 -22.59 -3.30 -1.39
C THR A 298 -24.10 -3.22 -1.21
N LEU A 299 -24.89 -3.35 -2.28
CA LEU A 299 -26.35 -3.44 -2.16
C LEU A 299 -26.81 -4.86 -1.87
N ILE A 300 -27.77 -5.01 -0.96
CA ILE A 300 -28.41 -6.30 -0.63
C ILE A 300 -29.93 -6.17 -0.79
N PRO A 301 -30.66 -7.29 -0.98
CA PRO A 301 -32.11 -7.25 -1.01
C PRO A 301 -32.67 -6.54 0.23
N GLY A 302 -33.35 -5.41 0.04
CA GLY A 302 -33.96 -4.62 1.12
C GLY A 302 -33.10 -3.49 1.71
N GLY A 303 -31.90 -3.20 1.19
CA GLY A 303 -31.10 -2.05 1.63
C GLY A 303 -29.61 -2.14 1.28
N LYS A 304 -28.75 -1.69 2.20
CA LYS A 304 -27.30 -1.79 2.07
C LYS A 304 -26.71 -2.87 2.98
N SER A 305 -25.64 -3.51 2.52
CA SER A 305 -24.81 -4.43 3.30
C SER A 305 -24.04 -3.71 4.41
N SER A 306 -23.30 -4.50 5.18
CA SER A 306 -22.18 -3.98 5.96
C SER A 306 -21.07 -3.42 5.06
N TYR A 307 -20.24 -2.60 5.67
CA TYR A 307 -19.03 -2.02 5.10
C TYR A 307 -18.10 -3.06 4.43
N ILE A 308 -17.69 -2.78 3.19
CA ILE A 308 -16.70 -3.54 2.41
C ILE A 308 -15.44 -2.70 2.20
N LEU A 309 -14.32 -3.33 1.86
CA LEU A 309 -13.04 -2.64 1.66
C LEU A 309 -12.68 -2.46 0.20
N GLY A 310 -13.10 -3.39 -0.65
CA GLY A 310 -12.71 -3.43 -2.05
C GLY A 310 -13.53 -4.45 -2.81
N THR A 311 -13.45 -4.33 -4.14
CA THR A 311 -14.05 -5.27 -5.06
C THR A 311 -13.30 -5.32 -6.38
N ALA A 312 -13.22 -6.51 -6.97
CA ALA A 312 -12.60 -6.75 -8.26
C ALA A 312 -13.25 -7.92 -8.98
N GLY A 313 -13.06 -7.94 -10.31
CA GLY A 313 -13.37 -9.11 -11.11
C GLY A 313 -12.35 -10.22 -10.93
N SER A 314 -12.79 -11.48 -11.01
CA SER A 314 -11.90 -12.64 -10.94
C SER A 314 -11.22 -12.93 -12.28
N ALA A 315 -9.90 -13.04 -12.28
CA ALA A 315 -9.06 -13.38 -13.44
C ALA A 315 -9.26 -12.42 -14.64
N GLN A 316 -9.50 -11.13 -14.36
CA GLN A 316 -9.84 -10.13 -15.39
C GLN A 316 -8.66 -9.28 -15.85
N ALA A 317 -7.44 -9.45 -15.32
CA ALA A 317 -6.26 -8.80 -15.90
C ALA A 317 -6.15 -9.14 -17.40
N CYS A 318 -5.67 -8.19 -18.21
CA CYS A 318 -5.64 -8.26 -19.69
C CYS A 318 -6.99 -8.26 -20.42
N THR A 319 -8.12 -8.14 -19.72
CA THR A 319 -9.44 -8.12 -20.35
C THR A 319 -10.00 -6.69 -20.47
N ASN A 320 -11.21 -6.57 -21.01
CA ASN A 320 -11.95 -5.31 -21.04
C ASN A 320 -12.62 -4.96 -19.70
N THR A 321 -12.60 -5.89 -18.73
CA THR A 321 -13.24 -5.78 -17.40
C THR A 321 -12.18 -5.86 -16.28
N LYS A 322 -11.02 -5.26 -16.56
CA LYS A 322 -9.77 -5.33 -15.77
C LYS A 322 -9.69 -4.33 -14.61
N ALA A 323 -10.80 -3.78 -14.15
CA ALA A 323 -10.82 -2.81 -13.05
C ALA A 323 -10.96 -3.48 -11.68
N ALA A 324 -10.39 -2.82 -10.68
CA ALA A 324 -10.56 -3.09 -9.25
C ALA A 324 -10.75 -1.76 -8.50
N VAL A 325 -11.49 -1.81 -7.40
CA VAL A 325 -11.79 -0.65 -6.55
C VAL A 325 -11.46 -0.99 -5.11
N GLY A 326 -10.82 -0.08 -4.39
CA GLY A 326 -10.59 -0.27 -2.96
C GLY A 326 -10.47 1.02 -2.18
N GLU A 327 -10.89 0.96 -0.92
CA GLU A 327 -10.82 2.07 -0.01
C GLU A 327 -9.38 2.33 0.45
N ASP A 328 -9.00 3.60 0.45
CA ASP A 328 -7.76 4.10 1.01
C ASP A 328 -8.01 5.45 1.71
N LYS A 329 -7.57 5.58 2.96
CA LYS A 329 -7.50 6.88 3.62
C LYS A 329 -6.21 7.57 3.15
N PRO A 330 -6.28 8.61 2.29
CA PRO A 330 -5.10 9.15 1.66
C PRO A 330 -4.13 9.74 2.70
N GLY A 331 -2.83 9.66 2.40
CA GLY A 331 -1.77 9.99 3.34
C GLY A 331 -1.55 8.95 4.44
N LYS A 332 -2.42 7.94 4.58
CA LYS A 332 -2.29 6.91 5.61
C LYS A 332 -1.79 5.56 5.15
N PHE A 333 -1.85 5.28 3.84
CA PHE A 333 -1.53 3.99 3.22
C PHE A 333 -2.43 2.84 3.73
N SER A 334 -3.66 3.13 4.16
CA SER A 334 -4.54 2.12 4.75
C SER A 334 -5.06 1.13 3.70
N GLY A 335 -5.16 1.56 2.44
CA GLY A 335 -5.64 0.73 1.34
C GLY A 335 -4.59 -0.17 0.69
N VAL A 336 -3.32 -0.14 1.12
CA VAL A 336 -2.24 -0.93 0.48
C VAL A 336 -2.54 -2.43 0.54
N ASN A 337 -3.11 -2.91 1.65
CA ASN A 337 -3.45 -4.32 1.79
C ASN A 337 -4.64 -4.71 0.91
N THR A 338 -5.69 -3.87 0.92
CA THR A 338 -6.85 -3.99 0.03
C THR A 338 -6.42 -4.03 -1.43
N ALA A 339 -5.57 -3.11 -1.88
CA ALA A 339 -5.09 -3.07 -3.25
C ALA A 339 -4.38 -4.37 -3.66
N ALA A 340 -3.53 -4.92 -2.78
CA ALA A 340 -2.86 -6.18 -3.04
C ALA A 340 -3.84 -7.36 -3.12
N HIS A 341 -4.91 -7.34 -2.31
CA HIS A 341 -5.98 -8.33 -2.35
C HIS A 341 -6.76 -8.26 -3.67
N GLU A 342 -7.26 -7.08 -4.04
CA GLU A 342 -8.06 -6.90 -5.25
C GLU A 342 -7.27 -7.16 -6.54
N ILE A 343 -5.99 -6.76 -6.58
CA ILE A 343 -5.10 -7.12 -7.69
C ILE A 343 -4.85 -8.64 -7.70
N GLY A 344 -4.82 -9.31 -6.54
CA GLY A 344 -4.79 -10.76 -6.45
C GLY A 344 -5.98 -11.44 -7.14
N HIS A 345 -7.19 -10.89 -6.99
CA HIS A 345 -8.38 -11.35 -7.72
C HIS A 345 -8.25 -11.12 -9.23
N LEU A 346 -7.78 -9.94 -9.67
CA LEU A 346 -7.53 -9.67 -11.10
C LEU A 346 -6.53 -10.67 -11.71
N LEU A 347 -5.57 -11.14 -10.93
CA LEU A 347 -4.58 -12.16 -11.30
C LEU A 347 -5.06 -13.60 -11.11
N GLY A 348 -6.35 -13.81 -10.84
CA GLY A 348 -6.98 -15.12 -10.83
C GLY A 348 -6.90 -15.88 -9.50
N SER A 349 -6.51 -15.24 -8.39
CA SER A 349 -6.69 -15.84 -7.07
C SER A 349 -8.15 -15.74 -6.63
N PRO A 350 -8.81 -16.85 -6.26
CA PRO A 350 -10.05 -16.76 -5.47
C PRO A 350 -9.72 -16.35 -4.03
N ASP A 351 -10.77 -16.10 -3.25
CA ASP A 351 -10.67 -16.03 -1.79
C ASP A 351 -10.08 -17.33 -1.23
N ASP A 352 -9.21 -17.19 -0.22
CA ASP A 352 -8.70 -18.32 0.56
C ASP A 352 -9.85 -19.03 1.26
N SER A 353 -10.18 -20.19 0.70
CA SER A 353 -11.20 -21.11 1.17
C SER A 353 -10.79 -22.55 0.85
N LYS A 354 -11.54 -23.52 1.40
CA LYS A 354 -11.46 -24.91 0.95
C LYS A 354 -11.96 -25.00 -0.49
N GLY A 355 -11.13 -25.47 -1.41
CA GLY A 355 -11.53 -25.58 -2.81
C GLY A 355 -10.48 -26.23 -3.71
N GLU A 356 -10.56 -25.91 -5.00
CA GLU A 356 -9.69 -26.45 -6.07
C GLU A 356 -8.20 -26.33 -5.75
N TRP A 357 -7.82 -25.28 -5.02
CA TRP A 357 -6.43 -24.91 -4.76
C TRP A 357 -5.84 -25.47 -3.45
N GLY A 358 -6.66 -26.17 -2.66
CA GLY A 358 -6.25 -26.78 -1.38
C GLY A 358 -7.15 -26.38 -0.21
N ASP A 359 -6.65 -26.63 1.01
CA ASP A 359 -7.32 -26.31 2.29
C ASP A 359 -6.70 -25.04 2.91
N CYS A 360 -6.78 -23.91 2.19
CA CYS A 360 -6.41 -22.60 2.75
C CYS A 360 -7.64 -21.98 3.38
N LYS A 361 -7.75 -22.06 4.69
CA LYS A 361 -8.96 -21.66 5.40
C LYS A 361 -9.04 -20.14 5.52
N THR A 362 -10.24 -19.59 5.36
CA THR A 362 -10.48 -18.15 5.56
C THR A 362 -10.02 -17.70 6.96
N GLU A 363 -10.17 -18.55 7.97
CA GLU A 363 -9.78 -18.29 9.37
C GLU A 363 -8.26 -18.22 9.58
N ASP A 364 -7.45 -18.71 8.65
CA ASP A 364 -5.98 -18.57 8.70
C ASP A 364 -5.56 -17.12 8.46
N GLY A 365 -6.45 -16.32 7.87
CA GLY A 365 -6.35 -14.87 7.74
C GLY A 365 -5.13 -14.44 6.92
N TYR A 366 -4.90 -15.12 5.79
CA TYR A 366 -3.94 -14.74 4.75
C TYR A 366 -4.43 -13.50 3.98
N LEU A 367 -3.58 -12.94 3.12
CA LEU A 367 -3.90 -11.74 2.34
C LEU A 367 -5.17 -11.89 1.48
N MET A 368 -5.41 -13.08 0.91
CA MET A 368 -6.62 -13.37 0.12
C MET A 368 -7.77 -13.94 0.97
N SER A 369 -7.72 -13.80 2.30
CA SER A 369 -8.89 -14.12 3.12
C SER A 369 -10.01 -13.12 2.85
N LYS A 370 -11.24 -13.63 2.77
CA LYS A 370 -12.46 -12.83 2.58
C LYS A 370 -12.58 -11.66 3.56
N TYR A 371 -12.05 -11.84 4.77
CA TYR A 371 -12.04 -10.81 5.78
C TYR A 371 -10.61 -10.28 5.98
N ALA A 372 -10.45 -8.97 5.94
CA ALA A 372 -9.16 -8.30 6.13
C ALA A 372 -8.76 -8.26 7.61
N HIS A 373 -8.63 -9.43 8.23
CA HIS A 373 -8.09 -9.59 9.58
C HIS A 373 -7.36 -10.91 9.70
N GLY A 374 -6.31 -10.93 10.52
CA GLY A 374 -5.59 -12.16 10.79
C GLY A 374 -4.10 -11.95 10.99
N LYS A 375 -3.42 -13.01 11.44
CA LYS A 375 -1.97 -12.95 11.67
C LYS A 375 -1.16 -13.02 10.38
N GLN A 376 -1.79 -13.48 9.29
CA GLN A 376 -1.14 -13.71 8.01
C GLN A 376 -1.61 -12.72 6.94
N ALA A 377 -2.27 -11.63 7.36
CA ALA A 377 -3.01 -10.72 6.49
C ALA A 377 -2.14 -10.02 5.43
N PHE A 378 -0.81 -10.08 5.57
CA PHE A 378 0.17 -9.52 4.65
C PHE A 378 0.88 -10.56 3.77
N THR A 379 0.46 -11.83 3.82
CA THR A 379 1.12 -12.93 3.12
C THR A 379 0.10 -13.69 2.28
N PHE A 380 0.45 -13.97 1.02
CA PHE A 380 -0.33 -14.86 0.17
C PHE A 380 -0.23 -16.31 0.67
N SER A 381 -1.37 -17.01 0.70
CA SER A 381 -1.38 -18.45 0.97
C SER A 381 -0.73 -19.23 -0.18
N ASN A 382 -0.46 -20.52 0.02
CA ASN A 382 -0.03 -21.36 -1.09
C ASN A 382 -1.15 -21.58 -2.13
N CYS A 383 -2.42 -21.54 -1.73
CA CYS A 383 -3.55 -21.65 -2.64
C CYS A 383 -3.58 -20.45 -3.59
N SER A 384 -3.47 -19.23 -3.06
CA SER A 384 -3.44 -18.00 -3.87
C SER A 384 -2.25 -18.00 -4.83
N LYS A 385 -1.05 -18.40 -4.36
CA LYS A 385 0.16 -18.46 -5.19
C LYS A 385 0.01 -19.43 -6.36
N ASN A 386 -0.55 -20.62 -6.10
CA ASN A 386 -0.77 -21.62 -7.13
C ASN A 386 -1.84 -21.17 -8.13
N ALA A 387 -2.91 -20.54 -7.65
CA ALA A 387 -3.97 -19.99 -8.49
C ALA A 387 -3.44 -18.94 -9.47
N ILE A 388 -2.69 -17.97 -8.94
CA ILE A 388 -2.06 -16.92 -9.75
C ILE A 388 -1.04 -17.53 -10.71
N ALA A 389 -0.22 -18.50 -10.28
CA ALA A 389 0.74 -19.15 -11.18
C ALA A 389 0.06 -19.81 -12.40
N LYS A 390 -1.06 -20.54 -12.20
CA LYS A 390 -1.83 -21.12 -13.31
C LYS A 390 -2.47 -20.06 -14.19
N PHE A 391 -2.97 -18.96 -13.61
CA PHE A 391 -3.52 -17.86 -14.39
C PHE A 391 -2.43 -17.25 -15.29
N LEU A 392 -1.23 -17.01 -14.78
CA LEU A 392 -0.09 -16.51 -15.55
C LEU A 392 0.35 -17.44 -16.69
N GLU A 393 0.02 -18.73 -16.61
CA GLU A 393 0.25 -19.70 -17.69
C GLU A 393 -0.82 -19.65 -18.79
N SER A 394 -1.98 -19.03 -18.53
CA SER A 394 -3.09 -18.91 -19.47
C SER A 394 -2.77 -17.99 -20.65
N THR A 395 -3.51 -18.14 -21.75
CA THR A 395 -3.48 -17.22 -22.89
C THR A 395 -4.21 -15.91 -22.60
N THR A 396 -5.19 -15.94 -21.68
CA THR A 396 -5.92 -14.75 -21.26
C THR A 396 -5.03 -13.75 -20.52
N SER A 397 -3.92 -14.19 -19.92
CA SER A 397 -2.97 -13.35 -19.22
C SER A 397 -1.77 -12.91 -20.07
N ASP A 398 -1.82 -13.06 -21.40
CA ASP A 398 -0.65 -12.85 -22.26
C ASP A 398 -0.09 -11.41 -22.23
N CYS A 399 -0.91 -10.41 -21.86
CA CYS A 399 -0.43 -9.04 -21.69
C CYS A 399 0.60 -8.91 -20.55
N LEU A 400 0.47 -9.75 -19.51
CA LEU A 400 1.36 -9.75 -18.34
C LEU A 400 2.73 -10.32 -18.63
N ARG A 401 2.90 -11.05 -19.74
CA ARG A 401 4.21 -11.57 -20.16
C ARG A 401 5.02 -10.41 -20.70
N LYS A 402 6.23 -10.20 -20.17
CA LYS A 402 7.09 -9.11 -20.64
C LYS A 402 7.34 -9.22 -22.15
N LYS A 403 6.78 -8.28 -22.91
CA LYS A 403 7.37 -7.83 -24.18
C LYS A 403 8.57 -6.95 -23.81
N THR A 404 9.66 -7.06 -24.55
CA THR A 404 11.02 -6.54 -24.28
C THR A 404 11.18 -5.03 -23.98
N ASN A 405 10.12 -4.26 -23.75
CA ASN A 405 10.13 -2.80 -23.77
C ASN A 405 9.78 -2.09 -22.44
N CYS A 406 9.37 -2.80 -21.39
CA CYS A 406 9.17 -2.22 -20.05
C CYS A 406 10.09 -2.88 -19.01
N GLN A 407 11.07 -2.11 -18.54
CA GLN A 407 12.09 -2.56 -17.58
C GLN A 407 11.76 -2.06 -16.18
N ILE A 408 10.96 -2.83 -15.44
CA ILE A 408 10.89 -2.69 -13.99
C ILE A 408 12.15 -3.31 -13.40
N LEU A 409 12.95 -2.51 -12.69
CA LEU A 409 14.12 -2.94 -11.94
C LEU A 409 13.66 -3.66 -10.67
N SER A 410 13.99 -4.95 -10.54
CA SER A 410 13.87 -5.69 -9.28
C SER A 410 15.23 -6.29 -8.93
N PHE A 411 15.78 -5.91 -7.77
CA PHE A 411 17.10 -6.37 -7.34
C PHE A 411 16.99 -7.66 -6.51
N PRO A 412 17.68 -8.75 -6.90
CA PRO A 412 17.67 -9.99 -6.14
C PRO A 412 18.46 -9.86 -4.82
N ASN A 413 17.84 -10.34 -3.73
CA ASN A 413 18.42 -10.43 -2.40
C ASN A 413 19.57 -11.44 -2.31
N LYS A 414 20.74 -11.02 -1.82
CA LYS A 414 21.71 -11.94 -1.18
C LYS A 414 22.05 -11.46 0.23
N ALA A 415 21.59 -12.27 1.19
CA ALA A 415 22.07 -12.46 2.56
C ALA A 415 22.45 -11.22 3.39
N LEU A 416 21.46 -10.59 4.03
CA LEU A 416 21.66 -9.73 5.21
C LEU A 416 20.93 -10.31 6.43
N LYS A 417 21.56 -10.21 7.61
CA LYS A 417 21.04 -10.74 8.87
C LYS A 417 19.78 -9.97 9.28
N LEU A 418 18.67 -10.69 9.47
CA LEU A 418 17.37 -10.14 9.87
C LEU A 418 17.44 -9.44 11.25
N PRO A 419 16.60 -8.42 11.55
CA PRO A 419 16.65 -7.62 12.79
C PRO A 419 16.78 -8.43 14.10
N GLY A 420 16.06 -9.53 14.25
CA GLY A 420 16.11 -10.38 15.43
C GLY A 420 17.39 -11.21 15.57
N HIS A 421 18.26 -11.22 14.55
CA HIS A 421 19.64 -11.69 14.68
C HIS A 421 20.60 -10.58 15.17
N ALA A 422 20.21 -9.31 15.03
CA ALA A 422 21.04 -8.15 15.36
C ALA A 422 20.70 -7.51 16.72
N MET A 423 19.57 -7.89 17.33
CA MET A 423 19.04 -7.27 18.54
C MET A 423 18.61 -8.31 19.56
N SER A 424 19.00 -8.12 20.83
CA SER A 424 18.55 -8.97 21.93
C SER A 424 17.11 -8.64 22.35
N GLY A 425 16.42 -9.59 22.98
CA GLY A 425 15.07 -9.37 23.49
C GLY A 425 14.99 -8.17 24.44
N ASP A 426 15.98 -8.00 25.33
CA ASP A 426 16.02 -6.86 26.26
C ASP A 426 16.17 -5.51 25.55
N ALA A 427 17.04 -5.45 24.53
CA ALA A 427 17.19 -4.25 23.71
C ALA A 427 15.86 -3.91 23.02
N TYR A 428 15.15 -4.93 22.52
CA TYR A 428 13.85 -4.75 21.90
C TYR A 428 12.76 -4.29 22.89
N CYS A 429 12.67 -4.88 24.08
CA CYS A 429 11.70 -4.48 25.10
C CYS A 429 11.94 -3.03 25.57
N LYS A 430 13.19 -2.62 25.79
CA LYS A 430 13.55 -1.24 26.17
C LYS A 430 13.19 -0.23 25.11
N LEU A 431 13.42 -0.60 23.85
CA LEU A 431 13.08 0.22 22.71
C LEU A 431 11.56 0.38 22.55
N PHE A 432 10.84 -0.74 22.48
CA PHE A 432 9.40 -0.76 22.19
C PHE A 432 8.58 -0.15 23.33
N TYR A 433 9.04 -0.33 24.57
CA TYR A 433 8.42 0.21 25.78
C TYR A 433 9.24 1.35 26.40
N SER A 434 9.90 2.17 25.58
CA SER A 434 10.70 3.33 26.02
C SER A 434 9.92 4.38 26.81
N GLY A 435 8.59 4.36 26.72
CA GLY A 435 7.69 5.14 27.57
C GLY A 435 7.68 4.73 29.05
N PHE A 436 8.25 3.58 29.40
CA PHE A 436 8.39 3.07 30.78
C PHE A 436 9.84 3.23 31.27
N PRO A 437 10.11 3.47 32.58
CA PRO A 437 11.47 3.68 33.09
C PRO A 437 12.35 2.45 32.98
N ARG A 438 11.74 1.26 33.01
CA ARG A 438 12.39 -0.03 32.87
C ARG A 438 11.52 -0.96 32.07
N ALA A 439 12.15 -1.69 31.15
CA ALA A 439 11.55 -2.77 30.40
C ALA A 439 12.59 -3.90 30.24
N PHE A 440 12.16 -5.14 30.45
CA PHE A 440 13.00 -6.32 30.37
C PHE A 440 12.31 -7.42 29.58
N PHE A 441 13.09 -8.20 28.86
CA PHE A 441 12.60 -9.38 28.17
C PHE A 441 12.46 -10.56 29.13
N LEU A 442 11.40 -11.34 28.95
CA LEU A 442 11.14 -12.51 29.77
C LEU A 442 11.33 -13.79 28.95
N GLU A 443 12.58 -14.26 28.89
CA GLU A 443 12.96 -15.44 28.11
C GLU A 443 12.20 -16.71 28.52
N GLN A 444 11.77 -16.82 29.79
CA GLN A 444 11.01 -17.98 30.28
C GLN A 444 9.61 -18.15 29.65
N PHE A 445 9.08 -17.15 28.94
CA PHE A 445 7.75 -17.20 28.31
C PHE A 445 7.82 -17.60 26.83
N TYR A 446 8.52 -18.70 26.56
CA TYR A 446 8.82 -19.19 25.21
C TYR A 446 7.58 -19.46 24.33
N ALA A 447 6.45 -19.80 24.95
CA ALA A 447 5.18 -20.01 24.24
C ALA A 447 4.72 -18.76 23.45
N PHE A 448 5.14 -17.56 23.86
CA PHE A 448 4.89 -16.33 23.11
C PHE A 448 5.85 -16.18 21.93
N LEU A 449 7.11 -16.58 22.07
CA LEU A 449 8.10 -16.54 20.99
C LEU A 449 7.74 -17.48 19.84
N LYS A 450 7.18 -18.67 20.15
CA LYS A 450 6.60 -19.58 19.12
C LYS A 450 5.49 -18.92 18.29
N LYS A 451 4.82 -17.91 18.85
CA LYS A 451 3.78 -17.11 18.19
C LYS A 451 4.33 -15.77 17.68
N CYS A 452 5.66 -15.64 17.61
CA CYS A 452 6.37 -14.42 17.28
C CYS A 452 5.88 -13.20 18.05
N LYS A 453 5.76 -13.37 19.36
CA LYS A 453 5.51 -12.31 20.32
C LYS A 453 6.64 -12.27 21.34
N ILE A 454 7.16 -11.07 21.59
CA ILE A 454 8.16 -10.83 22.62
C ILE A 454 7.44 -10.43 23.93
N PRO A 455 7.52 -11.28 24.97
CA PRO A 455 7.04 -10.94 26.31
C PRO A 455 8.01 -9.98 27.01
N CYS A 456 7.48 -8.84 27.45
CA CYS A 456 8.22 -7.82 28.18
C CYS A 456 7.59 -7.52 29.54
N LEU A 457 8.42 -7.34 30.56
CA LEU A 457 8.03 -6.81 31.86
C LEU A 457 8.39 -5.33 31.93
N VAL A 458 7.43 -4.45 32.17
CA VAL A 458 7.64 -3.00 32.25
C VAL A 458 7.27 -2.46 33.63
N GLU A 459 7.97 -1.42 34.11
CA GLU A 459 7.67 -0.77 35.39
C GLU A 459 6.81 0.48 35.18
N ASP A 460 5.64 0.57 35.82
CA ASP A 460 4.76 1.74 35.68
C ASP A 460 5.37 3.01 36.33
N LYS A 461 5.34 4.14 35.62
CA LYS A 461 5.95 5.41 36.07
C LYS A 461 5.36 5.91 37.38
N ARG A 462 4.04 5.78 37.58
CA ARG A 462 3.30 6.38 38.69
C ARG A 462 3.21 5.43 39.88
N THR A 463 2.94 4.16 39.61
CA THR A 463 2.65 3.16 40.65
C THR A 463 3.85 2.30 41.02
N LYS A 464 4.94 2.35 40.23
CA LYS A 464 6.14 1.49 40.38
C LYS A 464 5.84 -0.02 40.33
N LYS A 465 4.65 -0.41 39.88
CA LYS A 465 4.24 -1.81 39.78
C LYS A 465 4.71 -2.40 38.44
N PRO A 466 5.16 -3.66 38.43
CA PRO A 466 5.48 -4.35 37.19
C PRO A 466 4.20 -4.69 36.41
N ARG A 467 4.24 -4.53 35.09
CA ARG A 467 3.18 -4.91 34.15
C ARG A 467 3.76 -5.82 33.07
N PHE A 468 3.08 -6.93 32.84
CA PHE A 468 3.39 -7.83 31.74
C PHE A 468 2.73 -7.33 30.45
N LEU A 469 3.52 -7.14 29.41
CA LEU A 469 3.06 -6.70 28.09
C LEU A 469 3.69 -7.59 27.01
N THR A 470 3.03 -7.70 25.86
CA THR A 470 3.55 -8.45 24.71
C THR A 470 3.54 -7.57 23.48
N THR A 471 4.58 -7.66 22.67
CA THR A 471 4.67 -7.01 21.35
C THR A 471 5.05 -8.03 20.29
N LEU A 472 4.91 -7.71 18.99
CA LEU A 472 5.30 -8.59 17.89
C LEU A 472 6.82 -8.74 17.86
N ALA A 473 7.30 -9.94 17.56
CA ALA A 473 8.72 -10.20 17.39
C ALA A 473 9.16 -9.67 16.01
N PRO A 474 10.28 -8.95 15.92
CA PRO A 474 10.82 -8.54 14.64
C PRO A 474 11.40 -9.75 13.89
N ASP A 475 11.42 -9.66 12.57
CA ASP A 475 11.92 -10.74 11.71
C ASP A 475 13.36 -11.12 12.07
N GLY A 476 13.67 -12.42 12.07
CA GLY A 476 14.92 -12.99 12.55
C GLY A 476 14.94 -13.35 14.03
N THR A 477 13.90 -13.03 14.81
CA THR A 477 13.87 -13.37 16.25
C THR A 477 13.74 -14.88 16.41
N ARG A 478 14.58 -15.50 17.23
CA ARG A 478 14.47 -16.94 17.50
C ARG A 478 13.15 -17.28 18.16
N CYS A 479 12.50 -18.30 17.63
CA CYS A 479 11.13 -18.66 18.00
C CYS A 479 10.92 -20.14 18.29
N ASP A 480 11.93 -21.01 18.10
CA ASP A 480 11.98 -22.34 18.72
C ASP A 480 13.15 -22.57 19.72
N GLN A 481 12.84 -23.20 20.87
CA GLN A 481 13.77 -23.40 21.99
C GLN A 481 14.79 -24.49 21.67
N HIS A 482 14.41 -25.45 20.82
CA HIS A 482 15.19 -26.62 20.48
C HIS A 482 15.83 -26.49 19.09
N ASP A 483 15.18 -25.78 18.16
CA ASP A 483 15.73 -25.51 16.83
C ASP A 483 16.18 -24.06 16.66
N ARG A 484 17.51 -23.85 16.76
CA ARG A 484 18.16 -22.54 16.61
C ARG A 484 18.03 -21.93 15.20
N ARG A 485 17.56 -22.71 14.21
CA ARG A 485 17.32 -22.23 12.84
C ARG A 485 15.94 -21.60 12.68
N ARG A 486 14.99 -21.91 13.57
CA ARG A 486 13.64 -21.37 13.47
C ARG A 486 13.56 -19.96 13.99
N VAL A 487 13.10 -19.07 13.11
CA VAL A 487 13.03 -17.64 13.38
C VAL A 487 11.69 -17.07 12.96
N CYS A 488 11.33 -15.96 13.60
CA CYS A 488 10.19 -15.17 13.19
C CYS A 488 10.43 -14.58 11.82
N LYS A 489 9.50 -14.77 10.90
CA LYS A 489 9.45 -14.07 9.62
C LYS A 489 7.99 -13.75 9.33
N ASN A 490 7.67 -12.47 9.11
CA ASN A 490 6.29 -11.99 8.95
C ASN A 490 5.36 -12.51 10.07
N THR A 491 5.80 -12.45 11.34
CA THR A 491 5.05 -12.91 12.52
C THR A 491 4.79 -14.42 12.63
N ILE A 492 5.43 -15.23 11.78
CA ILE A 492 5.34 -16.71 11.82
C ILE A 492 6.69 -17.29 12.21
N CYS A 493 6.70 -18.30 13.08
CA CYS A 493 7.91 -19.03 13.43
C CYS A 493 8.22 -20.09 12.36
N VAL A 494 9.17 -19.80 11.48
CA VAL A 494 9.57 -20.67 10.36
C VAL A 494 10.91 -21.29 10.60
#